data_AF-A0AAN6EDF0-F1
#
_entry.id   AF-A0AAN6EDF0-F1
#
_cell.length_a   1.000
_cell.length_b   1.000
_cell.length_c   1.000
_cell.angle_alpha   90.00
_cell.angle_beta   90.00
_cell.angle_gamma   90.00
#
_symmetry.space_group_name_H-M   'P 1'
#
loop_
_entity.id
_entity.type
_entity.pdbx_description
1 polymer ?
#
loop_
_entity_poly.entity_id
_entity_poly.type
_entity_poly.pdbx_seq_one_letter_code
_entity_poly.pdbx_strand_id
1 'polypeptide(L)'
;MMRRLEAGELDVAICVTEGLVAGIKNNAIRLFGTFVETPLPWAVSVRVDAAYATLDDLAGNVVFGASRLGSGSDVMARYMASQFEWGHEPDVRVVGDIHALVNGVQTRTIDAFLWERTTMQRHYTQNEVRYLGTVRPPWPAFSYAAQTQFIQAHGQR
;
A
#
# COMPACT_ATOMS: atom_id res chain seq x y z
N MET A 1 -4.45 -13.06 1.33
CA MET A 1 -3.35 -13.71 2.05
C MET A 1 -3.60 -13.74 3.55
N MET A 2 -3.60 -12.60 4.25
CA MET A 2 -3.78 -12.55 5.72
C MET A 2 -4.95 -13.38 6.25
N ARG A 3 -6.17 -13.20 5.72
CA ARG A 3 -7.34 -14.01 6.15
C ARG A 3 -7.13 -15.53 6.04
N ARG A 4 -6.45 -15.99 4.99
CA ARG A 4 -6.17 -17.42 4.77
C ARG A 4 -5.08 -17.92 5.72
N LEU A 5 -4.08 -17.07 6.00
CA LEU A 5 -3.06 -17.34 7.01
C LEU A 5 -3.68 -17.43 8.41
N GLU A 6 -4.59 -16.52 8.77
CA GLU A 6 -5.31 -16.55 10.06
C GLU A 6 -6.24 -17.76 10.18
N ALA A 7 -6.88 -18.18 9.08
CA ALA A 7 -7.76 -19.34 9.04
C ALA A 7 -7.01 -20.69 9.07
N GLY A 8 -5.67 -20.69 9.00
CA GLY A 8 -4.87 -21.92 8.95
C GLY A 8 -4.92 -22.64 7.60
N GLU A 9 -5.39 -21.96 6.54
CA GLU A 9 -5.35 -22.49 5.16
C GLU A 9 -3.96 -22.41 4.52
N LEU A 10 -3.06 -21.64 5.15
CA LEU A 10 -1.68 -21.44 4.74
C LEU A 10 -0.80 -21.49 5.98
N ASP A 11 0.37 -22.11 5.88
CA ASP A 11 1.34 -22.16 6.98
C ASP A 11 2.20 -20.89 7.03
N VAL A 12 2.66 -20.44 5.85
CA VAL A 12 3.57 -19.31 5.67
C VAL A 12 3.07 -18.43 4.53
N ALA A 13 3.19 -17.13 4.69
CA ALA A 13 2.94 -16.14 3.66
C ALA A 13 4.14 -15.21 3.47
N ILE A 14 4.38 -14.82 2.23
CA ILE A 14 5.26 -13.69 1.87
C ILE A 14 4.35 -12.57 1.39
N CYS A 15 4.42 -11.41 2.03
CA CYS A 15 3.54 -10.28 1.73
C CYS A 15 4.27 -8.95 1.93
N VAL A 16 3.69 -7.90 1.38
CA VAL A 16 4.13 -6.53 1.63
C VAL A 16 4.09 -6.22 3.12
N THR A 17 5.19 -5.70 3.66
CA THR A 17 5.43 -5.60 5.11
C THR A 17 4.40 -4.75 5.81
N GLU A 18 4.06 -3.56 5.28
CA GLU A 18 3.06 -2.69 5.88
C GLU A 18 1.67 -3.32 5.89
N GLY A 19 1.32 -4.09 4.85
CA GLY A 19 0.05 -4.82 4.80
C GLY A 19 -0.01 -5.98 5.80
N LEU A 20 1.14 -6.59 6.12
CA LEU A 20 1.25 -7.57 7.20
C LEU A 20 1.08 -6.88 8.55
N VAL A 21 1.87 -5.83 8.83
CA VAL A 21 1.85 -5.11 10.11
C VAL A 21 0.46 -4.54 10.42
N ALA A 22 -0.17 -3.87 9.45
CA ALA A 22 -1.53 -3.34 9.60
C ALA A 22 -2.58 -4.44 9.77
N GLY A 23 -2.29 -5.65 9.30
CA GLY A 23 -3.19 -6.81 9.40
C GLY A 23 -3.04 -7.63 10.67
N ILE A 24 -2.02 -7.43 11.50
CA ILE A 24 -1.83 -8.20 12.74
C ILE A 24 -2.95 -7.86 13.72
N LYS A 25 -3.71 -8.89 14.11
CA LYS A 25 -4.73 -8.80 15.17
C LYS A 25 -4.40 -9.77 16.29
N ASN A 26 -4.50 -9.32 17.54
CA ASN A 26 -4.36 -10.14 18.75
C ASN A 26 -3.13 -11.07 18.75
N ASN A 27 -2.01 -10.66 18.15
CA ASN A 27 -0.80 -11.47 17.99
C ASN A 27 -1.01 -12.85 17.31
N ALA A 28 -2.03 -12.99 16.46
CA ALA A 28 -2.32 -14.24 15.76
C ALA A 28 -1.25 -14.60 14.72
N ILE A 29 -0.60 -13.59 14.14
CA ILE A 29 0.45 -13.73 13.13
C ILE A 29 1.72 -13.05 13.64
N ARG A 30 2.87 -13.64 13.31
CA ARG A 30 4.19 -13.03 13.53
C ARG A 30 4.96 -12.94 12.22
N LEU A 31 5.68 -11.85 12.06
CA LEU A 31 6.74 -11.72 11.07
C LEU A 31 7.98 -12.37 11.67
N PHE A 32 8.64 -13.23 10.91
CA PHE A 32 9.80 -14.01 11.40
C PHE A 32 11.03 -13.92 10.50
N GLY A 33 10.96 -13.15 9.41
CA GLY A 33 12.09 -12.93 8.52
C GLY A 33 11.77 -11.93 7.43
N THR A 34 12.82 -11.46 6.77
CA THR A 34 12.74 -10.54 5.63
C THR A 34 12.96 -11.32 4.34
N PHE A 35 12.10 -11.11 3.34
CA PHE A 35 12.27 -11.70 2.01
C PHE A 35 12.95 -10.73 1.04
N VAL A 36 12.54 -9.45 1.06
CA VAL A 36 13.13 -8.38 0.24
C VAL A 36 13.43 -7.20 1.14
N GLU A 37 14.71 -6.95 1.38
CA GLU A 37 15.21 -5.87 2.24
C GLU A 37 15.00 -4.48 1.63
N THR A 38 15.19 -4.34 0.32
CA THR A 38 15.05 -3.05 -0.36
C THR A 38 13.60 -2.56 -0.26
N PRO A 39 13.35 -1.33 0.23
CA PRO A 39 11.99 -0.82 0.36
C PRO A 39 11.23 -0.72 -0.95
N LEU A 40 9.92 -1.01 -0.89
CA LEU A 40 9.06 -1.00 -2.07
C LEU A 40 8.77 0.46 -2.50
N PRO A 41 9.08 0.86 -3.74
CA PRO A 41 8.74 2.19 -4.23
C PRO A 41 7.24 2.29 -4.53
N TRP A 42 6.54 3.17 -3.83
CA TRP A 42 5.13 3.48 -4.06
C TRP A 42 5.00 4.72 -4.92
N ALA A 43 4.48 4.57 -6.12
CA ALA A 43 4.25 5.65 -7.04
C ALA A 43 2.92 6.33 -6.77
N VAL A 44 2.97 7.65 -6.61
CA VAL A 44 1.79 8.49 -6.48
C VAL A 44 1.29 8.83 -7.87
N SER A 45 0.06 8.42 -8.16
CA SER A 45 -0.57 8.54 -9.47
C SER A 45 -1.76 9.48 -9.39
N VAL A 46 -1.80 10.45 -10.30
CA VAL A 46 -2.87 11.44 -10.41
C VAL A 46 -3.41 11.49 -11.83
N ARG A 47 -4.48 12.25 -12.05
CA ARG A 47 -5.04 12.45 -13.39
C ARG A 47 -4.03 13.20 -14.27
N VAL A 48 -4.01 12.89 -15.56
CA VAL A 48 -3.02 13.48 -16.49
C VAL A 48 -3.06 15.01 -16.47
N ASP A 49 -4.26 15.59 -16.49
CA ASP A 49 -4.58 17.02 -16.45
C ASP A 49 -4.77 17.57 -15.03
N ALA A 50 -4.43 16.82 -13.97
CA ALA A 50 -4.50 17.34 -12.61
C ALA A 50 -3.49 18.48 -12.41
N ALA A 51 -3.85 19.49 -11.61
CA ALA A 51 -3.00 20.65 -11.34
C ALA A 51 -1.85 20.38 -10.36
N TYR A 52 -1.81 19.19 -9.73
CA TYR A 52 -0.78 18.81 -8.76
C TYR A 52 0.60 18.69 -9.43
N ALA A 53 1.57 19.49 -8.98
CA ALA A 53 2.94 19.49 -9.46
C ALA A 53 3.89 18.75 -8.52
N THR A 54 3.61 18.76 -7.22
CA THR A 54 4.42 18.15 -6.16
C THR A 54 3.57 17.25 -5.25
N LEU A 55 4.22 16.44 -4.42
CA LEU A 55 3.52 15.63 -3.42
C LEU A 55 2.84 16.50 -2.35
N ASP A 56 3.41 17.64 -1.99
CA ASP A 56 2.83 18.57 -1.02
C ASP A 56 1.53 19.21 -1.50
N ASP A 57 1.32 19.30 -2.82
CA ASP A 57 0.04 19.77 -3.37
C ASP A 57 -1.12 18.83 -3.01
N LEU A 58 -0.83 17.59 -2.58
CA LEU A 58 -1.82 16.64 -2.12
C LEU A 58 -2.24 16.82 -0.64
N ALA A 59 -1.62 17.74 0.09
CA ALA A 59 -2.01 18.11 1.46
C ALA A 59 -3.37 18.85 1.54
N GLY A 60 -3.94 19.22 0.40
CA GLY A 60 -5.27 19.83 0.34
C GLY A 60 -6.41 18.82 0.51
N ASN A 61 -7.60 19.22 0.06
CA ASN A 61 -8.77 18.33 0.02
C ASN A 61 -8.65 17.31 -1.13
N VAL A 62 -7.80 16.29 -0.95
CA VAL A 62 -7.55 15.21 -1.91
C VAL A 62 -8.16 13.91 -1.39
N VAL A 63 -8.94 13.24 -2.24
CA VAL A 63 -9.48 11.90 -1.95
C VAL A 63 -8.55 10.84 -2.52
N PHE A 64 -7.91 10.07 -1.64
CA PHE A 64 -7.03 8.96 -2.02
C PHE A 64 -7.81 7.69 -2.32
N GLY A 65 -7.44 7.00 -3.39
CA GLY A 65 -7.94 5.66 -3.71
C GLY A 65 -7.17 4.57 -2.97
N ALA A 66 -7.91 3.64 -2.38
CA ALA A 66 -7.35 2.41 -1.83
C ALA A 66 -8.07 1.17 -2.37
N SER A 67 -7.35 0.04 -2.38
CA SER A 67 -7.95 -1.22 -2.83
C SER A 67 -8.90 -1.86 -1.83
N ARG A 68 -8.57 -1.72 -0.55
CA ARG A 68 -9.39 -2.08 0.61
C ARG A 68 -8.85 -1.34 1.83
N LEU A 69 -9.65 -1.25 2.87
CA LEU A 69 -9.18 -0.77 4.16
C LEU A 69 -8.03 -1.67 4.68
N GLY A 70 -6.95 -1.06 5.16
CA GLY A 70 -5.74 -1.74 5.62
C GLY A 70 -4.88 -2.35 4.50
N SER A 71 -5.13 -2.02 3.23
CA SER A 71 -4.21 -2.38 2.14
C SER A 71 -2.95 -1.51 2.15
N GLY A 72 -1.89 -1.95 1.45
CA GLY A 72 -0.69 -1.13 1.28
C GLY A 72 -1.00 0.26 0.70
N SER A 73 -1.91 0.38 -0.28
CA SER A 73 -2.35 1.68 -0.81
C SER A 73 -3.01 2.59 0.24
N ASP A 74 -3.77 2.02 1.17
CA ASP A 74 -4.39 2.76 2.29
C ASP A 74 -3.34 3.19 3.32
N VAL A 75 -2.50 2.25 3.76
CA VAL A 75 -1.42 2.51 4.73
C VAL A 75 -0.43 3.53 4.18
N MET A 76 -0.06 3.43 2.91
CA MET A 76 0.91 4.32 2.30
C MET A 76 0.37 5.73 2.05
N ALA A 77 -0.94 5.90 1.85
CA ALA A 77 -1.56 7.23 1.82
C ALA A 77 -1.42 7.93 3.19
N ARG A 78 -1.77 7.24 4.29
CA ARG A 78 -1.61 7.77 5.65
C ARG A 78 -0.15 8.00 6.02
N TYR A 79 0.72 7.05 5.68
CA TYR A 79 2.15 7.20 5.89
C TYR A 79 2.72 8.41 5.16
N MET A 80 2.32 8.64 3.90
CA MET A 80 2.72 9.84 3.15
C MET A 80 2.27 11.11 3.87
N ALA A 81 1.01 11.20 4.31
CA ALA A 81 0.53 12.37 5.06
C ALA A 81 1.34 12.63 6.34
N SER A 82 1.74 11.56 7.05
CA SER A 82 2.61 11.67 8.21
C SER A 82 4.03 12.10 7.85
N GLN A 83 4.62 11.58 6.76
CA GLN A 83 5.97 11.93 6.32
C GLN A 83 6.11 13.38 5.88
N PHE A 84 5.07 13.93 5.26
CA PHE A 84 5.03 15.31 4.80
C PHE A 84 4.35 16.25 5.82
N GLU A 85 4.10 15.77 7.04
CA GLU A 85 3.60 16.57 8.17
C GLU A 85 2.32 17.37 7.86
N TRP A 86 1.38 16.79 7.09
CA TRP A 86 0.15 17.48 6.66
C TRP A 86 -0.80 17.88 7.81
N GLY A 87 -0.57 17.39 9.02
CA GLY A 87 -1.33 17.76 10.22
C GLY A 87 -2.75 17.18 10.28
N HIS A 88 -3.15 16.38 9.30
CA HIS A 88 -4.43 15.66 9.26
C HIS A 88 -4.28 14.32 8.51
N GLU A 89 -5.23 13.43 8.75
CA GLU A 89 -5.31 12.17 8.02
C GLU A 89 -5.94 12.40 6.62
N PRO A 90 -5.42 11.74 5.56
CA PRO A 90 -5.97 11.87 4.23
C PRO A 90 -7.36 11.22 4.15
N ASP A 91 -8.26 11.78 3.32
CA ASP A 91 -9.51 11.11 2.97
C ASP A 91 -9.19 9.91 2.08
N VAL A 92 -9.71 8.73 2.41
CA VAL A 92 -9.45 7.50 1.68
C VAL A 92 -10.76 6.84 1.27
N ARG A 93 -10.90 6.63 -0.03
CA ARG A 93 -12.03 5.93 -0.65
C ARG A 93 -11.59 4.57 -1.18
N VAL A 94 -12.28 3.52 -0.74
CA VAL A 94 -12.07 2.17 -1.27
C VAL A 94 -12.74 2.07 -2.64
N VAL A 95 -11.95 1.79 -3.68
CA VAL A 95 -12.44 1.68 -5.06
C VAL A 95 -12.18 0.32 -5.70
N GLY A 96 -11.20 -0.45 -5.21
CA GLY A 96 -10.93 -1.81 -5.67
C GLY A 96 -9.55 -2.01 -6.27
N ASP A 97 -9.44 -2.82 -7.32
CA ASP A 97 -8.14 -3.15 -7.90
C ASP A 97 -7.48 -1.97 -8.65
N ILE A 98 -6.32 -2.25 -9.26
CA ILE A 98 -5.57 -1.24 -9.99
C ILE A 98 -6.34 -0.64 -11.18
N HIS A 99 -7.19 -1.42 -11.85
CA HIS A 99 -8.02 -0.91 -12.94
C HIS A 99 -9.08 0.05 -12.42
N ALA A 100 -9.71 -0.30 -11.29
CA ALA A 100 -10.66 0.58 -10.62
C ALA A 100 -10.00 1.87 -10.10
N LEU A 101 -8.76 1.80 -9.60
CA LEU A 101 -7.99 2.97 -9.17
C LEU A 101 -7.65 3.91 -10.35
N VAL A 102 -7.13 3.35 -11.45
CA VAL A 102 -6.85 4.11 -12.68
C VAL A 102 -8.12 4.78 -13.20
N ASN A 103 -9.21 4.02 -13.34
CA ASN A 103 -10.50 4.56 -13.77
C ASN A 103 -11.03 5.61 -12.79
N GLY A 104 -10.91 5.38 -11.48
CA GLY A 104 -11.38 6.29 -10.44
C GLY A 104 -10.72 7.67 -10.52
N VAL A 105 -9.43 7.73 -10.85
CA VAL A 105 -8.73 8.99 -11.11
C VAL A 105 -9.21 9.66 -12.40
N GLN A 106 -9.39 8.88 -13.47
CA GLN A 106 -9.88 9.39 -14.76
C GLN A 106 -11.30 9.96 -14.66
N THR A 107 -12.18 9.30 -13.90
CA THR A 107 -13.58 9.73 -13.67
C THR A 107 -13.74 10.72 -12.52
N ARG A 108 -12.65 11.13 -11.86
CA ARG A 108 -12.65 12.05 -10.71
C ARG A 108 -13.42 11.53 -9.50
N THR A 109 -13.55 10.21 -9.37
CA THR A 109 -14.06 9.55 -8.17
C THR A 109 -13.05 9.62 -7.03
N ILE A 110 -11.76 9.69 -7.36
CA ILE A 110 -10.64 9.90 -6.46
C ILE A 110 -9.65 10.84 -7.17
N ASP A 111 -8.78 11.49 -6.42
CA ASP A 111 -7.82 12.47 -6.92
C ASP A 111 -6.42 11.87 -7.14
N ALA A 112 -6.02 10.98 -6.23
CA ALA A 112 -4.72 10.33 -6.25
C ALA A 112 -4.81 8.89 -5.72
N PHE A 113 -3.84 8.04 -6.07
CA PHE A 113 -3.63 6.76 -5.39
C PHE A 113 -2.15 6.38 -5.39
N LEU A 114 -1.80 5.42 -4.53
CA LEU A 114 -0.46 4.85 -4.44
C LEU A 114 -0.49 3.39 -4.88
N TRP A 115 0.47 3.01 -5.72
CA TRP A 115 0.70 1.63 -6.15
C TRP A 115 2.18 1.37 -6.40
N GLU A 116 2.59 0.11 -6.48
CA GLU A 116 4.00 -0.24 -6.77
C GLU A 116 4.45 0.37 -8.12
N ARG A 117 5.62 1.03 -8.11
CA ARG A 117 6.10 1.89 -9.21
C ARG A 117 6.30 1.17 -10.53
N THR A 118 6.83 -0.03 -10.50
CA THR A 118 7.14 -0.82 -11.71
C THR A 118 5.86 -1.27 -12.40
N THR A 119 4.89 -1.73 -11.63
CA THR A 119 3.56 -2.14 -12.08
C THR A 119 2.83 -0.98 -12.77
N MET A 120 3.03 0.24 -12.28
CA MET A 120 2.44 1.44 -12.88
C MET A 120 3.09 1.90 -14.18
N GLN A 121 4.26 1.37 -14.56
CA GLN A 121 5.02 1.88 -15.71
C GLN A 121 4.21 1.85 -17.02
N ARG A 122 3.44 0.78 -17.25
CA ARG A 122 2.59 0.67 -18.45
C ARG A 122 1.55 1.79 -18.50
N HIS A 123 0.87 2.06 -17.39
CA HIS A 123 -0.18 3.08 -17.31
C HIS A 123 0.37 4.49 -17.56
N TYR A 124 1.61 4.77 -17.12
CA TYR A 124 2.28 6.04 -17.41
C TYR A 124 2.69 6.14 -18.88
N THR A 125 3.26 5.09 -19.47
CA THR A 125 3.63 5.08 -20.89
C THR A 125 2.42 5.23 -21.80
N GLN A 126 1.27 4.70 -21.40
CA GLN A 126 -0.01 4.82 -22.13
C GLN A 126 -0.76 6.13 -21.81
N ASN A 127 -0.20 7.00 -20.96
CA ASN A 127 -0.82 8.25 -20.54
C ASN A 127 -2.24 8.07 -19.97
N GLU A 128 -2.48 6.96 -19.27
CA GLU A 128 -3.77 6.70 -18.59
C GLU A 128 -3.86 7.50 -17.29
N VAL A 129 -2.74 7.65 -16.60
CA VAL A 129 -2.54 8.47 -15.40
C VAL A 129 -1.15 9.11 -15.46
N ARG A 130 -0.91 10.13 -14.65
CA ARG A 130 0.39 10.80 -14.54
C ARG A 130 1.08 10.43 -13.23
N TYR A 131 2.38 10.15 -13.34
CA TYR A 131 3.27 9.97 -12.20
C TYR A 131 3.57 11.33 -11.55
N LEU A 132 3.32 11.46 -10.25
CA LEU A 132 3.58 12.68 -9.49
C LEU A 132 4.87 12.59 -8.66
N GLY A 133 5.14 11.42 -8.09
CA GLY A 133 6.28 11.22 -7.21
C GLY A 133 6.33 9.80 -6.66
N THR A 134 7.36 9.50 -5.88
CA THR A 134 7.52 8.19 -5.23
C THR A 134 7.65 8.37 -3.73
N VAL A 135 6.91 7.59 -2.97
CA VAL A 135 7.04 7.44 -1.53
C VAL A 135 7.77 6.11 -1.26
N ARG A 136 8.81 6.15 -0.42
CA ARG A 136 9.53 4.95 0.01
C ARG A 136 9.41 4.83 1.52
N PRO A 137 8.85 3.71 2.02
CA PRO A 137 8.85 3.47 3.45
C PRO A 137 10.26 3.10 3.96
N PRO A 138 10.56 3.29 5.26
CA PRO A 138 11.85 2.94 5.87
C PRO A 138 11.94 1.45 6.26
N TRP A 139 11.01 0.61 5.81
CA TRP A 139 10.96 -0.82 6.13
C TRP A 139 11.13 -1.71 4.90
N PRO A 140 11.47 -2.99 5.09
CA PRO A 140 11.63 -3.95 4.00
C PRO A 140 10.36 -4.09 3.15
N ALA A 141 10.49 -4.30 1.84
CA ALA A 141 9.34 -4.45 0.95
C ALA A 141 8.48 -5.67 1.32
N PHE A 142 9.10 -6.83 1.50
CA PHE A 142 8.39 -8.09 1.73
C PHE A 142 8.97 -8.82 2.94
N SER A 143 8.06 -9.31 3.79
CA SER A 143 8.39 -10.09 4.98
C SER A 143 7.72 -11.45 4.96
N TYR A 144 8.35 -12.41 5.63
CA TYR A 144 7.75 -13.70 5.93
C TYR A 144 6.84 -13.57 7.16
N ALA A 145 5.63 -14.10 7.05
CA ALA A 145 4.66 -14.17 8.13
C ALA A 145 4.11 -15.58 8.28
N ALA A 146 3.90 -16.02 9.52
CA ALA A 146 3.25 -17.27 9.84
C ALA A 146 2.36 -17.09 11.08
N GLN A 147 1.46 -18.05 11.31
CA GLN A 147 0.71 -18.08 12.56
C GLN A 147 1.66 -18.23 13.74
N THR A 148 1.37 -17.53 14.84
CA THR A 148 2.15 -17.64 16.08
C THR A 148 2.23 -19.09 16.57
N GLN A 149 1.12 -19.84 16.47
CA GLN A 149 1.06 -21.25 16.87
C GLN A 149 1.93 -22.14 15.99
N PHE A 150 1.93 -21.91 14.67
CA PHE A 150 2.78 -22.64 13.73
C PHE A 150 4.27 -22.44 14.05
N ILE A 151 4.68 -21.18 14.30
CA ILE A 151 6.06 -20.88 14.69
C ILE A 151 6.42 -21.53 16.02
N GLN A 152 5.51 -21.56 17.00
CA GLN A 152 5.76 -22.22 18.29
C GLN A 152 5.90 -23.73 18.18
N ALA A 153 5.13 -24.37 17.29
CA ALA A 153 5.14 -25.81 17.10
C ALA A 153 6.34 -26.30 16.26
N HIS A 154 6.80 -25.49 15.30
CA HIS A 154 7.78 -25.92 14.29
C HIS A 154 9.06 -25.09 14.25
N GLY A 155 9.14 -23.98 14.99
CA GLY A 155 10.33 -23.14 15.07
C GLY A 155 11.44 -23.85 15.86
N GLN A 156 12.59 -24.06 15.22
CA GLN A 156 13.82 -24.42 15.94
C GLN A 156 14.36 -23.16 16.64
N ARG A 157 14.73 -23.32 17.92
CA ARG A 157 15.31 -22.24 18.73
C ARG A 157 16.73 -21.88 18.30
#